data_AF-A0A2G9R718-F1
#
_entry.id   AF-A0A2G9R718-F1
#
_cell.length_a   1.000
_cell.length_b   1.000
_cell.length_c   1.000
_cell.angle_alpha   90.00
_cell.angle_beta   90.00
_cell.angle_gamma   90.00
#
_symmetry.space_group_name_H-M   'P 1'
#
loop_
_entity.id
_entity.type
_entity.pdbx_description
1 polymer ?
#
loop_
_entity_poly.entity_id
_entity_poly.type
_entity_poly.pdbx_seq_one_letter_code
_entity_poly.pdbx_strand_id
1 'polypeptide(L)'
;MYSRVRMFFIFVTDNNSILTKNTMCFTEPGPVAPCPDKVFVCHPVRLTSPALPFQGGVDVQQDGNVVCVRYKGESVRINQSYFSKLFQLYRLSSTDDPGSEKFLPRVWCLLRRYQVMFGTAQYEGSGLQGALPVNVFQALHRIFGVTSECFASPLNCYFKQYCSAFPDTDGYFGSRG
;
A
#
# COMPACT_ATOMS: atom_id res chain seq x y z
N MET A 1 27.59 5.06 19.27
CA MET A 1 27.59 4.50 17.90
C MET A 1 26.13 4.41 17.43
N TYR A 2 25.54 5.55 17.05
CA TYR A 2 24.15 5.63 16.60
C TYR A 2 24.14 5.51 15.08
N SER A 3 23.68 4.37 14.55
CA SER A 3 23.47 4.22 13.12
C SER A 3 22.21 5.00 12.73
N ARG A 4 22.39 6.16 12.10
CA ARG A 4 21.30 6.91 11.46
C ARG A 4 20.78 6.08 10.30
N VAL A 5 19.64 5.43 10.49
CA VAL A 5 18.87 4.86 9.38
C VAL A 5 18.32 6.02 8.56
N ARG A 6 19.02 6.38 7.48
CA ARG A 6 18.49 7.30 6.45
C ARG A 6 17.67 6.45 5.49
N MET A 7 16.35 6.44 5.67
CA MET A 7 15.43 5.92 4.67
C MET A 7 15.28 6.97 3.56
N PHE A 8 15.91 6.72 2.42
CA PHE A 8 15.76 7.55 1.22
C PHE A 8 14.44 7.17 0.54
N PHE A 9 13.49 8.10 0.50
CA PHE A 9 12.31 7.98 -0.37
C PHE A 9 12.61 8.68 -1.69
N ILE A 10 12.71 7.91 -2.78
CA ILE A 10 12.76 8.45 -4.14
C ILE A 10 11.31 8.71 -4.57
N PHE A 11 10.90 9.98 -4.58
CA PHE A 11 9.67 10.41 -5.25
C PHE A 11 10.01 10.68 -6.72
N VAL A 12 9.45 9.90 -7.64
CA VAL A 12 9.48 10.22 -9.08
C VAL A 12 8.28 11.12 -9.36
N THR A 13 8.51 12.41 -9.59
CA THR A 13 7.45 13.40 -9.87
C THR A 13 7.08 13.51 -11.36
N ASP A 14 7.84 12.92 -12.29
CA ASP A 14 7.77 13.32 -13.71
C ASP A 14 6.94 12.45 -14.65
N ASN A 15 6.22 11.42 -14.19
CA ASN A 15 5.53 10.47 -15.10
C ASN A 15 3.99 10.39 -14.98
N ASN A 16 3.34 11.38 -14.39
CA ASN A 16 1.88 11.44 -14.33
C ASN A 16 1.21 12.03 -15.60
N SER A 17 1.86 11.91 -16.77
CA SER A 17 1.36 12.35 -18.08
C SER A 17 0.12 11.57 -18.59
N ILE A 18 -0.36 10.58 -17.83
CA ILE A 18 -1.64 9.90 -18.07
C ILE A 18 -2.81 10.76 -17.56
N LEU A 19 -2.60 11.57 -16.52
CA LEU A 19 -3.64 12.44 -15.95
C LEU A 19 -4.08 13.52 -16.95
N THR A 20 -3.15 14.02 -17.76
CA THR A 20 -3.44 15.00 -18.83
C THR A 20 -4.15 14.38 -20.04
N LYS A 21 -4.02 13.07 -20.28
CA LYS A 21 -4.69 12.39 -21.41
C LYS A 21 -6.15 12.03 -21.14
N ASN A 22 -6.55 11.90 -19.87
CA ASN A 22 -7.90 11.46 -19.48
C ASN A 22 -8.86 12.59 -19.08
N THR A 23 -8.56 13.85 -19.42
CA THR A 23 -9.40 15.02 -19.07
C THR A 23 -9.76 15.04 -17.57
N MET A 24 -8.83 14.64 -16.69
CA MET A 24 -9.00 14.91 -15.27
C MET A 24 -8.56 16.35 -15.02
N CYS A 25 -9.55 17.24 -14.85
CA CYS A 25 -9.28 18.55 -14.26
C CYS A 25 -8.77 18.33 -12.85
N PHE A 26 -7.48 18.62 -12.61
CA PHE A 26 -7.02 18.94 -11.27
C PHE A 26 -7.71 20.24 -10.89
N THR A 27 -8.86 20.13 -10.23
CA THR A 27 -9.36 21.25 -9.45
C THR A 27 -8.37 21.44 -8.30
N GLU A 28 -7.75 22.61 -8.25
CA GLU A 28 -7.05 23.10 -7.05
C GLU A 28 -7.92 22.74 -5.83
N PRO A 29 -7.36 22.09 -4.79
CA PRO A 29 -8.13 21.79 -3.60
C PRO A 29 -8.70 23.11 -3.10
N GLY A 30 -10.04 23.21 -3.11
CA GLY A 30 -10.73 24.37 -2.55
C GLY A 30 -10.28 24.61 -1.10
N PRO A 31 -10.46 25.83 -0.58
CA PRO A 31 -10.02 26.17 0.78
C PRO A 31 -10.46 25.08 1.76
N VAL A 32 -9.47 24.51 2.46
CA VAL A 32 -9.71 23.45 3.45
C VAL A 32 -10.73 23.99 4.43
N ALA A 33 -11.95 23.42 4.41
CA ALA A 33 -12.98 23.82 5.34
C ALA A 33 -12.40 23.74 6.77
N PRO A 34 -12.67 24.72 7.65
CA PRO A 34 -12.18 24.68 9.02
C PRO A 34 -12.57 23.33 9.61
N CYS A 35 -11.58 22.49 9.88
CA CYS A 35 -11.81 21.21 10.49
C CYS A 35 -12.39 21.52 11.88
N PRO A 36 -13.62 21.07 12.20
CA PRO A 36 -14.09 21.20 13.56
C PRO A 36 -13.10 20.47 14.47
N ASP A 37 -12.82 21.01 15.67
CA ASP A 37 -12.02 20.36 16.71
C ASP A 37 -12.72 19.10 17.22
N LYS A 38 -12.78 18.08 16.36
CA LYS A 38 -13.43 16.80 16.59
C LYS A 38 -12.36 15.74 16.47
N VAL A 39 -12.21 14.99 17.55
CA VAL A 39 -11.33 13.82 17.60
C VAL A 39 -12.06 12.66 16.94
N PHE A 40 -11.48 12.08 15.90
CA PHE A 40 -12.00 10.90 15.20
C PHE A 40 -11.06 9.71 15.39
N VAL A 41 -11.62 8.50 15.26
CA VAL A 41 -10.80 7.30 15.13
C VAL A 41 -10.10 7.34 13.77
N CYS A 42 -8.80 7.03 13.78
CA CYS A 42 -7.95 7.11 12.61
C CYS A 42 -8.38 6.14 11.50
N HIS A 43 -8.48 6.64 10.28
CA HIS A 43 -8.89 5.91 9.09
C HIS A 43 -7.78 5.87 8.03
N PRO A 44 -7.86 4.97 7.04
CA PRO A 44 -6.88 4.94 5.95
C PRO A 44 -6.83 6.26 5.18
N VAL A 45 -5.68 6.61 4.63
CA VAL A 45 -5.52 7.80 3.79
C VAL A 45 -6.35 7.66 2.53
N ARG A 46 -7.03 8.75 2.15
CA ARG A 46 -7.83 8.84 0.94
C ARG A 46 -7.21 9.87 0.01
N LEU A 47 -7.02 9.48 -1.24
CA LEU A 47 -6.64 10.42 -2.28
C LEU A 47 -7.84 11.32 -2.63
N THR A 48 -7.59 12.60 -2.80
CA THR A 48 -8.60 13.59 -3.19
C THR A 48 -8.92 13.51 -4.68
N SER A 49 -7.98 13.02 -5.49
CA SER A 49 -8.19 12.76 -6.91
C SER A 49 -8.86 11.39 -7.13
N PRO A 50 -9.83 11.30 -8.05
CA PRO A 50 -10.41 10.03 -8.42
C PRO A 50 -9.35 9.10 -9.01
N ALA A 51 -9.42 7.81 -8.66
CA ALA A 51 -8.51 6.82 -9.23
C ALA A 51 -8.67 6.79 -10.74
N LEU A 52 -7.56 6.95 -11.47
CA LEU A 52 -7.56 6.85 -12.93
C LEU A 52 -8.07 5.47 -13.36
N PRO A 53 -8.87 5.39 -14.43
CA PRO A 53 -9.25 4.11 -15.01
C PRO A 53 -7.99 3.38 -15.46
N PHE A 54 -7.82 2.17 -14.95
CA PHE A 54 -6.68 1.34 -15.30
C PHE A 54 -6.81 0.89 -16.76
N GLN A 55 -5.77 1.13 -17.56
CA GLN A 55 -5.80 0.87 -18.99
C GLN A 55 -5.26 -0.54 -19.31
N GLY A 56 -6.17 -1.49 -19.53
CA GLY A 56 -5.86 -2.87 -19.88
C GLY A 56 -6.13 -3.86 -18.73
N GLY A 57 -6.33 -5.13 -19.06
CA GLY A 57 -6.54 -6.19 -18.07
C GLY A 57 -5.25 -6.49 -17.29
N VAL A 58 -5.41 -6.81 -16.00
CA VAL A 58 -4.35 -7.43 -15.19
C VAL A 58 -4.64 -8.92 -15.16
N ASP A 59 -3.69 -9.71 -15.64
CA ASP A 59 -3.81 -11.16 -15.62
C ASP A 59 -3.25 -11.73 -14.32
N VAL A 60 -3.92 -12.74 -13.79
CA VAL A 60 -3.48 -13.47 -12.59
C VAL A 60 -3.32 -14.93 -12.95
N GLN A 61 -2.14 -15.47 -12.70
CA GLN A 61 -1.87 -16.88 -12.81
C GLN A 61 -1.43 -17.41 -11.44
N GLN A 62 -2.12 -18.45 -10.96
CA GLN A 62 -1.76 -19.11 -9.71
C GLN A 62 -0.99 -20.40 -10.03
N ASP A 63 0.17 -20.56 -9.39
CA ASP A 63 1.01 -21.75 -9.48
C ASP A 63 1.38 -22.21 -8.07
N GLY A 64 0.67 -23.23 -7.57
CA GLY A 64 0.80 -23.73 -6.21
C GLY A 64 0.58 -22.63 -5.16
N ASN A 65 1.63 -22.32 -4.40
CA ASN A 65 1.64 -21.31 -3.33
C ASN A 65 2.07 -19.91 -3.80
N VAL A 66 2.26 -19.72 -5.11
CA VAL A 66 2.71 -18.45 -5.68
C VAL A 66 1.63 -17.91 -6.61
N VAL A 67 1.26 -16.65 -6.41
CA VAL A 67 0.41 -15.88 -7.30
C VAL A 67 1.29 -14.98 -8.16
N CYS A 68 1.12 -15.07 -9.47
CA CYS A 68 1.79 -14.22 -10.45
C CYS A 68 0.77 -13.21 -10.99
N VAL A 69 1.05 -11.92 -10.77
CA VAL A 69 0.21 -10.82 -11.28
C VAL A 69 0.96 -10.17 -12.44
N ARG A 70 0.32 -10.08 -13.60
CA ARG A 70 0.93 -9.61 -14.85
C ARG A 70 0.19 -8.41 -15.42
N TYR A 71 0.95 -7.41 -15.85
CA TYR A 71 0.44 -6.24 -16.56
C TYR A 71 1.42 -5.82 -17.66
N LYS A 72 0.93 -5.65 -18.88
CA LYS A 72 1.72 -5.23 -20.07
C LYS A 72 3.04 -6.00 -20.25
N GLY A 73 3.04 -7.30 -19.97
CA GLY A 73 4.20 -8.19 -20.12
C GLY A 73 5.12 -8.25 -18.90
N GLU A 74 5.00 -7.33 -17.94
CA GLU A 74 5.73 -7.39 -16.68
C GLU A 74 4.98 -8.20 -15.63
N SER A 75 5.69 -9.06 -14.91
CA SER A 75 5.11 -9.93 -13.90
C SER A 75 5.73 -9.72 -12.53
N VAL A 76 4.89 -9.79 -11.50
CA VAL A 76 5.29 -9.78 -10.10
C VAL A 76 4.78 -11.05 -9.42
N ARG A 77 5.55 -11.57 -8.47
CA ARG A 77 5.23 -12.81 -7.76
C ARG A 77 5.04 -12.52 -6.27
N ILE A 78 4.03 -13.13 -5.69
CA ILE A 78 3.70 -13.02 -4.26
C ILE A 78 3.22 -14.39 -3.75
N ASN A 79 3.44 -14.70 -2.48
CA ASN A 79 2.87 -15.92 -1.88
C ASN A 79 1.33 -15.81 -1.80
N GLN A 80 0.63 -16.93 -1.96
CA GLN A 80 -0.83 -17.04 -1.84
C GLN A 80 -1.36 -16.49 -0.51
N SER A 81 -0.65 -16.70 0.60
CA SER A 81 -1.06 -16.23 1.93
C SER A 81 -1.07 -14.70 2.01
N TYR A 82 -0.01 -14.05 1.51
CA TYR A 82 0.08 -12.60 1.43
C TYR A 82 -0.92 -12.01 0.43
N PHE A 83 -1.17 -12.68 -0.70
CA PHE A 83 -2.19 -12.25 -1.65
C PHE A 83 -3.60 -12.26 -1.01
N SER A 84 -3.91 -13.32 -0.26
CA SER A 84 -5.16 -13.44 0.49
C SER A 84 -5.28 -12.37 1.58
N LYS A 85 -4.18 -12.09 2.29
CA LYS A 85 -4.11 -10.99 3.28
C LYS A 85 -4.38 -9.63 2.62
N LEU A 86 -3.77 -9.34 1.47
CA LEU A 86 -4.00 -8.09 0.74
C LEU A 86 -5.47 -7.94 0.34
N PHE A 87 -6.12 -9.01 -0.08
CA PHE A 87 -7.55 -8.99 -0.38
C PHE A 87 -8.41 -8.66 0.85
N GLN A 88 -8.09 -9.25 2.01
CA GLN A 88 -8.78 -8.92 3.27
C GLN A 88 -8.59 -7.45 3.67
N LEU A 89 -7.35 -6.95 3.62
CA LEU A 89 -7.03 -5.56 3.90
C LEU A 89 -7.78 -4.60 2.96
N TYR A 90 -7.85 -4.96 1.69
CA TYR A 90 -8.55 -4.20 0.66
C TYR A 90 -10.04 -4.07 0.96
N ARG A 91 -10.70 -5.19 1.27
CA ARG A 91 -12.14 -5.20 1.61
C ARG A 91 -12.48 -4.38 2.85
N LEU A 92 -11.54 -4.26 3.80
CA LEU A 92 -11.72 -3.49 5.02
C LEU A 92 -11.47 -1.98 4.84
N SER A 93 -10.67 -1.60 3.84
CA SER A 93 -10.11 -0.25 3.75
C SER A 93 -10.57 0.52 2.50
N SER A 94 -10.80 -0.16 1.38
CA SER A 94 -11.25 0.47 0.14
C SER A 94 -12.74 0.80 0.22
N THR A 95 -13.06 2.07 0.04
CA THR A 95 -14.44 2.58 0.00
C THR A 95 -14.92 2.91 -1.41
N ASP A 96 -14.03 2.89 -2.39
CA ASP A 96 -14.25 3.40 -3.75
C ASP A 96 -14.29 2.29 -4.83
N ASP A 97 -14.33 1.03 -4.38
CA ASP A 97 -14.36 -0.16 -5.23
C ASP A 97 -15.11 -1.33 -4.56
N PRO A 98 -16.44 -1.24 -4.39
CA PRO A 98 -17.23 -2.28 -3.73
C PRO A 98 -17.19 -3.63 -4.49
N GLY A 99 -17.01 -3.59 -5.82
CA GLY A 99 -16.89 -4.78 -6.67
C GLY A 99 -15.49 -5.41 -6.69
N SER A 100 -14.49 -4.80 -6.06
CA SER A 100 -13.08 -5.22 -6.14
C SER A 100 -12.54 -5.31 -7.57
N GLU A 101 -13.08 -4.51 -8.50
CA GLU A 101 -12.65 -4.48 -9.91
C GLU A 101 -11.25 -3.88 -10.06
N LYS A 102 -10.90 -2.95 -9.17
CA LYS A 102 -9.60 -2.25 -9.16
C LYS A 102 -8.58 -2.95 -8.25
N PHE A 103 -8.96 -4.05 -7.60
CA PHE A 103 -8.08 -4.78 -6.68
C PHE A 103 -6.77 -5.22 -7.34
N LEU A 104 -6.86 -5.92 -8.48
CA LEU A 104 -5.69 -6.47 -9.18
C LEU A 104 -4.73 -5.37 -9.67
N PRO A 105 -5.20 -4.30 -10.35
CA PRO A 105 -4.40 -3.12 -10.64
C PRO A 105 -3.65 -2.54 -9.44
N ARG A 106 -4.34 -2.38 -8.31
CA ARG A 106 -3.76 -1.78 -7.10
C ARG A 106 -2.72 -2.68 -6.46
N VAL A 107 -2.97 -4.00 -6.43
CA VAL A 107 -1.98 -4.98 -5.97
C VAL A 107 -0.74 -4.97 -6.86
N TRP A 108 -0.90 -4.91 -8.19
CA TRP A 108 0.24 -4.82 -9.09
C TRP A 108 1.07 -3.56 -8.83
N CYS A 109 0.43 -2.38 -8.72
CA CYS A 109 1.12 -1.13 -8.40
C CYS A 109 1.85 -1.18 -7.06
N LEU A 110 1.21 -1.73 -6.02
CA LEU A 110 1.81 -1.91 -4.69
C LEU A 110 3.05 -2.79 -4.77
N LEU A 111 2.95 -3.96 -5.40
CA LEU A 111 4.07 -4.90 -5.50
C LEU A 111 5.22 -4.32 -6.32
N ARG A 112 4.92 -3.64 -7.43
CA ARG A 112 5.93 -2.95 -8.23
C ARG A 112 6.61 -1.83 -7.46
N ARG A 113 5.85 -1.04 -6.68
CA ARG A 113 6.40 0.03 -5.85
C ARG A 113 7.42 -0.50 -4.84
N TYR A 114 7.07 -1.57 -4.12
CA TYR A 114 7.98 -2.18 -3.16
C TYR A 114 9.15 -2.92 -3.81
N GLN A 115 8.97 -3.54 -4.99
CA GLN A 115 10.09 -4.08 -5.77
C GLN A 115 11.08 -3.00 -6.20
N VAL A 116 10.62 -1.81 -6.61
CA VAL A 116 11.50 -0.70 -6.96
C VAL A 116 12.24 -0.16 -5.73
N MET A 117 11.58 -0.13 -4.57
CA MET A 117 12.21 0.31 -3.31
C MET A 117 13.31 -0.64 -2.81
N PHE A 118 13.09 -1.95 -2.89
CA PHE A 118 14.05 -2.95 -2.39
C PHE A 118 15.06 -3.41 -3.44
N GLY A 119 14.79 -3.12 -4.71
CA GLY A 119 15.58 -3.64 -5.81
C GLY A 119 15.08 -5.00 -6.29
N THR A 120 15.67 -5.46 -7.39
CA THR A 120 15.23 -6.67 -8.10
C THR A 120 16.28 -7.78 -8.08
N ALA A 121 17.50 -7.48 -7.63
CA ALA A 121 18.56 -8.48 -7.51
C ALA A 121 18.33 -9.39 -6.29
N GLN A 122 18.89 -10.60 -6.36
CA GLN A 122 18.85 -11.54 -5.24
C GLN A 122 19.54 -10.90 -4.02
N TYR A 123 18.82 -10.86 -2.88
CA TYR A 123 19.24 -10.25 -1.60
C TYR A 123 19.25 -8.71 -1.56
N GLU A 124 18.88 -8.03 -2.65
CA GLU A 124 18.71 -6.58 -2.63
C GLU A 124 17.55 -6.19 -1.70
N GLY A 125 17.78 -5.20 -0.85
CA GLY A 125 16.82 -4.79 0.18
C GLY A 125 16.61 -5.78 1.33
N SER A 126 17.35 -6.90 1.37
CA SER A 126 17.36 -7.78 2.55
C SER A 126 17.88 -6.99 3.77
N GLY A 127 17.05 -6.91 4.82
CA GLY A 127 17.32 -6.11 6.02
C GLY A 127 16.68 -4.71 6.06
N LEU A 128 16.05 -4.24 4.97
CA LEU A 128 15.33 -2.96 4.97
C LEU A 128 13.91 -3.04 5.56
N GLN A 129 13.35 -4.25 5.62
CA GLN A 129 12.09 -4.53 6.31
C GLN A 129 12.26 -5.75 7.22
N GLY A 130 12.06 -5.55 8.52
CA GLY A 130 11.95 -6.60 9.52
C GLY A 130 10.62 -6.45 10.26
N ALA A 131 9.89 -7.55 10.41
CA ALA A 131 8.68 -7.60 11.23
C ALA A 131 8.99 -8.29 12.55
N LEU A 132 8.36 -7.83 13.64
CA LEU A 132 8.43 -8.55 14.90
C LEU A 132 7.70 -9.90 14.77
N PRO A 133 8.15 -10.93 15.51
CA PRO A 133 7.41 -12.19 15.60
C PRO A 133 5.96 -11.99 16.09
N VAL A 134 5.04 -12.82 15.62
CA VAL A 134 3.60 -12.73 15.94
C VAL A 134 3.32 -12.73 17.44
N ASN A 135 4.04 -13.57 18.21
CA ASN A 135 3.90 -13.64 19.66
C ASN A 135 4.31 -12.33 20.36
N VAL A 136 5.27 -11.57 19.80
CA VAL A 136 5.66 -10.26 20.32
C VAL A 136 4.55 -9.25 20.07
N PHE A 137 3.96 -9.21 18.87
CA PHE A 137 2.80 -8.36 18.61
C PHE A 137 1.59 -8.70 19.48
N GLN A 138 1.32 -9.98 19.72
CA GLN A 138 0.27 -10.43 20.64
C GLN A 138 0.52 -9.95 22.08
N ALA A 139 1.76 -10.05 22.55
CA ALA A 139 2.14 -9.55 23.87
C ALA A 139 2.00 -8.02 23.97
N LEU A 140 2.45 -7.29 22.94
CA LEU A 140 2.31 -5.83 22.86
C LEU A 140 0.84 -5.40 22.90
N HIS A 141 -0.02 -6.08 22.15
CA HIS A 141 -1.45 -5.81 22.16
C HIS A 141 -2.07 -6.11 23.53
N ARG A 142 -1.78 -7.27 24.12
CA ARG A 142 -2.39 -7.72 25.38
C ARG A 142 -1.94 -6.89 26.59
N ILE A 143 -0.66 -6.54 26.66
CA ILE A 143 -0.06 -5.89 27.84
C ILE A 143 -0.16 -4.37 27.75
N PHE A 144 0.07 -3.80 26.56
CA PHE A 144 0.19 -2.35 26.37
C PHE A 144 -0.94 -1.77 25.51
N GLY A 145 -1.88 -2.59 25.02
CA GLY A 145 -2.99 -2.11 24.20
C GLY A 145 -2.57 -1.60 22.82
N VAL A 146 -1.42 -2.04 22.28
CA VAL A 146 -0.94 -1.62 20.96
C VAL A 146 -1.92 -2.08 19.89
N THR A 147 -2.39 -1.15 19.05
CA THR A 147 -3.38 -1.41 17.98
C THR A 147 -2.92 -0.96 16.60
N SER A 148 -1.76 -0.32 16.50
CA SER A 148 -1.26 0.25 15.25
C SER A 148 0.26 0.17 15.16
N GLU A 149 0.76 0.00 13.94
CA GLU A 149 2.19 0.06 13.62
C GLU A 149 2.56 1.44 13.05
N CYS A 150 3.65 2.04 13.54
CA CYS A 150 4.15 3.31 13.00
C CYS A 150 5.01 3.13 11.74
N PHE A 151 5.57 1.94 11.53
CA PHE A 151 6.40 1.64 10.37
C PHE A 151 6.06 0.24 9.87
N ALA A 152 5.22 0.16 8.83
CA ALA A 152 4.86 -1.09 8.19
C ALA A 152 4.60 -0.89 6.70
N SER A 153 4.26 -1.99 6.04
CA SER A 153 3.74 -2.07 4.69
C SER A 153 2.52 -2.99 4.70
N PRO A 154 1.64 -2.91 3.67
CA PRO A 154 0.56 -3.88 3.50
C PRO A 154 1.04 -5.34 3.49
N LEU A 155 2.29 -5.57 3.10
CA LEU A 155 2.91 -6.89 3.04
C LEU A 155 3.25 -7.41 4.44
N ASN A 156 3.85 -6.59 5.29
CA ASN A 156 4.41 -7.04 6.58
C ASN A 156 3.58 -6.65 7.83
N CYS A 157 2.52 -5.85 7.69
CA CYS A 157 1.74 -5.38 8.83
C CYS A 157 1.11 -6.53 9.63
N TYR A 158 1.08 -6.39 10.95
CA TYR A 158 0.34 -7.26 11.85
C TYR A 158 -1.08 -6.73 12.06
N PHE A 159 -1.23 -5.43 12.31
CA PHE A 159 -2.53 -4.79 12.47
C PHE A 159 -3.07 -4.30 11.13
N LYS A 160 -4.40 -4.21 11.01
CA LYS A 160 -5.07 -3.55 9.85
C LYS A 160 -4.88 -2.03 9.80
N GLN A 161 -4.21 -1.50 10.81
CA GLN A 161 -4.07 -0.09 11.14
C GLN A 161 -2.56 0.18 11.21
N TYR A 162 -2.01 0.90 10.24
CA TYR A 162 -0.55 1.16 10.22
C TYR A 162 -0.20 2.41 9.42
N CYS A 163 0.99 2.95 9.66
CA CYS A 163 1.63 3.98 8.84
C CYS A 163 2.62 3.33 7.87
N SER A 164 2.69 3.85 6.64
CA SER A 164 3.58 3.32 5.60
C SER A 164 4.09 4.41 4.67
N ALA A 165 5.15 4.07 3.94
CA ALA A 165 5.87 4.98 3.06
C ALA A 165 5.05 5.58 1.90
N PHE A 166 4.06 4.83 1.41
CA PHE A 166 3.40 5.10 0.13
C PHE A 166 1.89 5.22 0.30
N PRO A 167 1.38 6.39 0.73
CA PRO A 167 -0.05 6.57 0.95
C PRO A 167 -0.89 6.37 -0.33
N ASP A 168 -0.31 6.62 -1.51
CA ASP A 168 -0.96 6.47 -2.81
C ASP A 168 -1.28 5.02 -3.18
N THR A 169 -0.42 4.07 -2.82
CA THR A 169 -0.64 2.64 -3.07
C THR A 169 -1.23 1.94 -1.86
N ASP A 170 -0.75 2.28 -0.67
CA ASP A 170 -0.99 1.51 0.54
C ASP A 170 -2.26 1.93 1.28
N GLY A 171 -2.77 3.14 1.02
CA GLY A 171 -4.01 3.66 1.63
C GLY A 171 -5.20 2.74 1.37
N TYR A 172 -5.28 2.15 0.17
CA TYR A 172 -6.31 1.17 -0.19
C TYR A 172 -6.25 -0.14 0.62
N PHE A 173 -5.15 -0.38 1.34
CA PHE A 173 -4.91 -1.58 2.13
C PHE A 173 -4.79 -1.29 3.64
N GLY A 174 -5.15 -0.08 4.09
CA GLY A 174 -5.23 0.26 5.51
C GLY A 174 -4.15 1.21 6.02
N SER A 175 -3.27 1.70 5.13
CA SER A 175 -2.24 2.67 5.52
C SER A 175 -2.81 4.04 5.87
N ARG A 176 -2.16 4.70 6.83
CA ARG A 176 -2.42 6.08 7.27
C ARG A 176 -1.39 7.09 6.76
N GLY A 177 -0.47 6.66 5.90
CA GLY A 177 0.68 7.47 5.46
C GLY A 177 1.77 7.58 6.51
#